data_AF-A0A817J4Z4-F1
#
_entry.id   AF-A0A817J4Z4-F1
#
_cell.length_a   1.000
_cell.length_b   1.000
_cell.length_c   1.000
_cell.angle_alpha   90.00
_cell.angle_beta   90.00
_cell.angle_gamma   90.00
#
_symmetry.space_group_name_H-M   'P 1'
#
loop_
_entity.id
_entity.type
_entity.pdbx_description
1 polymer ?
#
loop_
_entity_poly.entity_id
_entity_poly.type
_entity_poly.pdbx_seq_one_letter_code
_entity_poly.pdbx_strand_id
1 'polypeptide(L)'
;MMKLILISILFIFINGELNTKSLCTDRNVTSKPVIDYCISQNGSLEFRCCFLSDSNNILAIDLTEMNLNKVPDLTEFVNLINVTMMDLRSNPQLKSSEKNDFLSMKYLDYLFLPEQYSCPGEKRVWQVINKTTDPIGVLCMHQKDFCTNSTDICTETNSYCVPNGPNHFLCLCKNGYYGYKCLRHGQFPTGKFFGIAIPITVVLCVFFYLTQRRHVKKD
;
A
#
# COMPACT_ATOMS: atom_id res chain seq x y z
N MET A 1 -18.10 46.06 -4.22
CA MET A 1 -18.50 45.06 -5.24
C MET A 1 -17.58 43.86 -5.09
N MET A 2 -18.18 42.68 -4.91
CA MET A 2 -17.64 41.46 -4.31
C MET A 2 -16.49 40.87 -5.15
N LYS A 3 -15.26 40.79 -4.60
CA LYS A 3 -14.17 40.02 -5.19
C LYS A 3 -14.59 38.54 -5.15
N LEU A 4 -14.82 37.95 -6.32
CA LEU A 4 -15.04 36.51 -6.50
C LEU A 4 -13.72 35.80 -6.12
N ILE A 5 -13.60 35.36 -4.88
CA ILE A 5 -12.48 34.53 -4.45
C ILE A 5 -12.80 33.11 -4.92
N LEU A 6 -12.18 32.72 -6.03
CA LEU A 6 -12.16 31.34 -6.51
C LEU A 6 -11.36 30.52 -5.48
N ILE A 7 -12.05 29.91 -4.51
CA ILE A 7 -11.41 29.02 -3.53
C ILE A 7 -11.20 27.68 -4.24
N SER A 8 -10.07 27.53 -4.93
CA SER A 8 -9.58 26.20 -5.29
C SER A 8 -9.12 25.53 -3.99
N ILE A 9 -9.90 24.57 -3.49
CA ILE A 9 -9.51 23.74 -2.37
C ILE A 9 -8.46 22.76 -2.91
N LEU A 10 -7.19 23.17 -2.93
CA LEU A 10 -6.06 22.27 -3.08
C LEU A 10 -5.82 21.66 -1.69
N PHE A 11 -6.28 20.43 -1.48
CA PHE A 11 -5.90 19.65 -0.30
C PHE A 11 -4.41 19.30 -0.42
N ILE A 12 -3.55 20.16 0.13
CA ILE A 12 -2.16 19.78 0.41
C ILE A 12 -2.19 19.11 1.79
N PHE A 13 -2.29 17.79 1.79
CA PHE A 13 -1.85 17.00 2.93
C PHE A 13 -0.32 17.12 2.96
N ILE A 14 0.23 17.84 3.94
CA ILE A 14 1.66 17.73 4.24
C ILE A 14 1.80 16.46 5.08
N ASN A 15 1.79 15.31 4.40
CA ASN A 15 2.39 14.11 4.96
C ASN A 15 3.92 14.35 4.92
N GLY A 16 4.60 14.02 6.01
CA GLY A 16 6.04 13.77 5.94
C GLY A 16 6.25 12.48 5.15
N GLU A 17 6.07 12.57 3.83
CA GLU A 17 6.27 11.47 2.89
C GLU A 17 7.77 11.20 2.80
N LEU A 18 8.14 9.93 2.99
CA LEU A 18 9.36 9.44 2.39
C LEU A 18 9.15 9.57 0.88
N ASN A 19 9.78 10.58 0.28
CA ASN A 19 9.53 10.98 -1.09
C ASN A 19 9.74 9.78 -2.01
N THR A 20 8.68 9.38 -2.70
CA THR A 20 8.58 8.12 -3.44
C THR A 20 9.64 7.93 -4.51
N LYS A 21 10.17 9.04 -5.03
CA LYS A 21 11.32 9.06 -5.93
C LYS A 21 12.58 8.51 -5.27
N SER A 22 12.77 8.71 -3.96
CA SER A 22 13.97 8.37 -3.20
C SER A 22 14.21 6.88 -3.01
N LEU A 23 13.15 6.06 -2.97
CA LEU A 23 13.28 4.62 -2.67
C LEU A 23 14.16 3.89 -3.73
N CYS A 24 14.07 4.34 -4.97
CA CYS A 24 14.78 3.80 -6.12
C CYS A 24 15.81 4.76 -6.73
N THR A 25 16.20 5.89 -6.13
CA THR A 25 17.16 6.83 -6.77
C THR A 25 18.45 7.07 -6.00
N ASP A 26 18.57 6.55 -4.78
CA ASP A 26 19.58 7.06 -3.86
C ASP A 26 20.87 6.21 -3.83
N ARG A 27 20.78 4.90 -4.10
CA ARG A 27 21.92 3.96 -3.98
C ARG A 27 21.80 2.79 -4.96
N ASN A 28 22.91 2.12 -5.24
CA ASN A 28 22.89 0.88 -6.00
C ASN A 28 22.40 -0.28 -5.12
N VAL A 29 21.79 -1.28 -5.77
CA VAL A 29 21.40 -2.55 -5.15
C VAL A 29 22.61 -3.26 -4.55
N THR A 30 22.42 -3.78 -3.34
CA THR A 30 23.35 -4.57 -2.55
C THR A 30 22.82 -5.98 -2.27
N SER A 31 21.49 -6.15 -2.29
CA SER A 31 20.86 -7.45 -2.08
C SER A 31 21.10 -8.42 -3.23
N LYS A 32 21.89 -9.48 -2.97
CA LYS A 32 22.14 -10.56 -3.93
C LYS A 32 20.84 -11.25 -4.40
N PRO A 33 19.88 -11.62 -3.53
CA PRO A 33 18.61 -12.19 -3.99
C PRO A 33 17.84 -11.28 -4.95
N VAL A 34 17.81 -9.97 -4.71
CA VAL A 34 17.15 -9.01 -5.61
C VAL A 34 17.85 -8.95 -6.96
N ILE A 35 19.19 -8.94 -6.98
CA ILE A 35 19.98 -8.97 -8.22
C ILE A 35 19.71 -10.25 -9.01
N ASP A 36 19.87 -11.41 -8.37
CA ASP A 36 19.72 -12.73 -8.99
C ASP A 36 18.28 -12.91 -9.51
N TYR A 37 17.28 -12.48 -8.74
CA TYR A 37 15.88 -12.48 -9.15
C TYR A 37 15.64 -11.55 -10.35
N CYS A 38 16.18 -10.34 -10.33
CA CYS A 38 16.00 -9.39 -11.42
C CYS A 38 16.52 -9.94 -12.76
N ILE A 39 17.73 -10.50 -12.74
CA ILE A 39 18.34 -11.15 -13.90
C ILE A 39 17.46 -12.32 -14.38
N SER A 40 16.94 -13.14 -13.46
CA SER A 40 16.06 -14.28 -13.81
C SER A 40 14.76 -13.87 -14.50
N GLN A 41 14.27 -12.65 -14.24
CA GLN A 41 13.04 -12.12 -14.83
C GLN A 41 13.30 -11.30 -16.10
N ASN A 42 14.53 -11.31 -16.64
CA ASN A 42 14.97 -10.39 -17.70
C ASN A 42 14.64 -8.93 -17.34
N GLY A 43 14.80 -8.55 -16.07
CA GLY A 43 14.57 -7.19 -15.60
C GLY A 43 15.79 -6.28 -15.79
N SER A 44 15.55 -4.98 -15.67
CA SER A 44 16.58 -3.95 -15.62
C SER A 44 16.75 -3.47 -14.17
N LEU A 45 17.98 -3.43 -13.69
CA LEU A 45 18.31 -2.87 -12.38
C LEU A 45 18.51 -1.35 -12.53
N GLU A 46 17.66 -0.58 -11.86
CA GLU A 46 17.86 0.84 -11.67
C GLU A 46 18.00 1.09 -10.16
N PHE A 47 19.21 1.45 -9.74
CA PHE A 47 19.55 1.69 -8.34
C PHE A 47 19.19 0.48 -7.45
N ARG A 48 18.24 0.64 -6.52
CA ARG A 48 17.75 -0.40 -5.59
C ARG A 48 16.56 -1.20 -6.12
N CYS A 49 16.05 -0.86 -7.29
CA CYS A 49 14.80 -1.41 -7.80
C CYS A 49 15.05 -2.20 -9.08
N CYS A 50 14.39 -3.35 -9.18
CA CYS A 50 14.32 -4.13 -10.40
C CYS A 50 13.04 -3.79 -11.14
N PHE A 51 13.19 -3.35 -12.38
CA PHE A 51 12.09 -3.07 -13.29
C PHE A 51 11.92 -4.20 -14.29
N LEU A 52 10.68 -4.53 -14.65
CA LEU A 52 10.43 -5.39 -15.79
C LEU A 52 10.80 -4.64 -17.07
N SER A 53 11.65 -5.25 -17.91
CA SER A 53 12.09 -4.65 -19.18
C SER A 53 10.93 -4.08 -19.99
N ASP A 54 11.12 -2.87 -20.54
CA ASP A 54 10.12 -2.13 -21.31
C ASP A 54 8.86 -1.69 -20.55
N SER A 55 8.90 -1.68 -19.22
CA SER A 55 7.80 -1.18 -18.39
C SER A 55 8.30 -0.39 -17.17
N ASN A 56 7.43 0.48 -16.63
CA ASN A 56 7.68 1.15 -15.35
C ASN A 56 7.23 0.29 -14.13
N ASN A 57 7.04 -1.01 -14.32
CA ASN A 57 6.60 -1.92 -13.26
C ASN A 57 7.79 -2.39 -12.44
N ILE A 58 7.73 -2.18 -11.13
CA ILE A 58 8.75 -2.63 -10.19
C ILE A 58 8.43 -4.08 -9.81
N LEU A 59 9.38 -4.98 -10.05
CA LEU A 59 9.28 -6.40 -9.69
C LEU A 59 9.89 -6.68 -8.32
N ALA A 60 11.05 -6.08 -8.04
CA ALA A 60 11.77 -6.36 -6.80
C ALA A 60 12.43 -5.10 -6.24
N ILE A 61 12.56 -5.04 -4.91
CA ILE A 61 13.12 -3.88 -4.21
C ILE A 61 14.09 -4.31 -3.13
N ASP A 62 15.25 -3.68 -3.15
CA ASP A 62 16.27 -3.81 -2.12
C ASP A 62 16.19 -2.65 -1.12
N LEU A 63 15.65 -2.93 0.06
CA LEU A 63 15.58 -2.00 1.19
C LEU A 63 16.63 -2.31 2.27
N THR A 64 17.69 -3.03 1.93
CA THR A 64 18.77 -3.36 2.86
C THR A 64 19.60 -2.14 3.24
N GLU A 65 20.02 -2.09 4.51
CA GLU A 65 20.92 -1.06 5.05
C GLU A 65 20.43 0.38 4.88
N MET A 66 19.11 0.57 4.95
CA MET A 66 18.48 1.89 4.83
C MET A 66 18.26 2.59 6.17
N ASN A 67 18.69 1.97 7.29
CA ASN A 67 18.43 2.45 8.65
C ASN A 67 16.94 2.68 8.90
N LEU A 68 16.12 1.72 8.47
CA LEU A 68 14.66 1.79 8.61
C LEU A 68 14.24 1.50 10.05
N ASN A 69 13.32 2.32 10.56
CA ASN A 69 12.73 2.17 11.91
C ASN A 69 11.31 1.60 11.83
N LYS A 70 10.69 1.76 10.65
CA LYS A 70 9.37 1.24 10.27
C LYS A 70 9.46 0.77 8.81
N VAL A 71 8.61 -0.17 8.43
CA VAL A 71 8.43 -0.47 7.01
C VAL A 71 7.89 0.80 6.33
N PRO A 72 8.46 1.25 5.20
CA PRO A 72 7.93 2.39 4.48
C PRO A 72 6.46 2.17 4.11
N ASP A 73 5.63 3.21 4.20
CA ASP A 73 4.28 3.11 3.66
C ASP A 73 4.37 3.11 2.14
N LEU A 74 4.01 1.98 1.54
CA LEU A 74 4.10 1.76 0.09
C LEU A 74 2.73 1.90 -0.58
N THR A 75 1.67 2.23 0.16
CA THR A 75 0.30 2.32 -0.37
C THR A 75 0.09 3.50 -1.32
N GLU A 76 0.90 4.56 -1.19
CA GLU A 76 0.85 5.74 -2.07
C GLU A 76 1.44 5.46 -3.48
N PHE A 77 2.02 4.28 -3.70
CA PHE A 77 2.77 3.97 -4.90
C PHE A 77 2.07 2.93 -5.77
N VAL A 78 1.39 3.40 -6.82
CA VAL A 78 0.63 2.53 -7.74
C VAL A 78 1.51 1.45 -8.38
N ASN A 79 2.78 1.73 -8.65
CA ASN A 79 3.71 0.77 -9.27
C ASN A 79 4.13 -0.37 -8.32
N LEU A 80 3.99 -0.19 -7.01
CA LEU A 80 4.41 -1.16 -5.99
C LEU A 80 3.42 -2.31 -5.81
N ILE A 81 2.21 -2.18 -6.36
CA ILE A 81 1.19 -3.22 -6.34
C ILE A 81 1.71 -4.51 -7.00
N ASN A 82 2.66 -4.41 -7.93
CA ASN A 82 3.24 -5.51 -8.71
C ASN A 82 4.56 -6.08 -8.16
N VAL A 83 5.03 -5.60 -7.00
CA VAL A 83 6.27 -6.09 -6.40
C VAL A 83 6.09 -7.54 -5.95
N THR A 84 6.97 -8.41 -6.45
CA THR A 84 7.03 -9.83 -6.14
C THR A 84 8.11 -10.17 -5.13
N MET A 85 9.16 -9.36 -5.01
CA MET A 85 10.24 -9.58 -4.05
C MET A 85 10.63 -8.31 -3.29
N MET A 86 10.85 -8.44 -1.98
CA MET A 86 11.34 -7.35 -1.15
C MET A 86 12.37 -7.85 -0.14
N ASP A 87 13.46 -7.11 0.01
CA ASP A 87 14.49 -7.38 1.01
C ASP A 87 14.64 -6.26 2.03
N LEU A 88 14.21 -6.51 3.27
CA LEU A 88 14.27 -5.60 4.41
C LEU A 88 15.39 -5.96 5.40
N ARG A 89 16.24 -6.94 5.08
CA ARG A 89 17.33 -7.38 5.97
C ARG A 89 18.34 -6.25 6.21
N SER A 90 19.21 -6.44 7.19
CA SER A 90 20.24 -5.46 7.55
C SER A 90 19.69 -4.08 7.99
N ASN A 91 18.48 -4.05 8.57
CA ASN A 91 17.90 -2.88 9.22
C ASN A 91 17.73 -3.16 10.73
N PRO A 92 18.73 -2.87 11.57
CA PRO A 92 18.69 -3.24 13.00
C PRO A 92 17.67 -2.45 13.82
N GLN A 93 17.25 -1.27 13.35
CA GLN A 93 16.26 -0.42 14.02
C GLN A 93 14.81 -0.88 13.77
N LEU A 94 14.61 -1.71 12.75
CA LEU A 94 13.33 -2.28 12.37
C LEU A 94 13.04 -3.43 13.36
N LYS A 95 12.01 -3.30 14.22
CA LYS A 95 11.78 -4.23 15.36
C LYS A 95 10.69 -5.27 15.17
N SER A 96 9.54 -4.87 14.65
CA SER A 96 8.43 -5.76 14.29
C SER A 96 7.64 -5.19 13.12
N SER A 97 7.03 -6.04 12.31
CA SER A 97 6.07 -5.59 11.30
C SER A 97 4.76 -5.19 11.97
N GLU A 98 4.19 -4.08 11.54
CA GLU A 98 2.83 -3.70 11.89
C GLU A 98 1.83 -4.46 11.01
N LYS A 99 0.58 -4.50 11.48
CA LYS A 99 -0.48 -5.25 10.80
C LYS A 99 -0.64 -4.84 9.33
N ASN A 100 -0.42 -3.57 9.00
CA ASN A 100 -0.73 -3.02 7.68
C ASN A 100 0.50 -2.72 6.81
N ASP A 101 1.70 -3.10 7.23
CA ASP A 101 2.96 -2.78 6.51
C ASP A 101 2.99 -3.26 5.05
N PHE A 102 2.31 -4.37 4.77
CA PHE A 102 2.29 -5.02 3.45
C PHE A 102 0.90 -4.97 2.80
N LEU A 103 0.07 -4.00 3.18
CA LEU A 103 -1.24 -3.80 2.58
C LEU A 103 -1.09 -3.55 1.07
N SER A 104 -1.99 -4.13 0.27
CA SER A 104 -2.01 -4.02 -1.20
C SER A 104 -0.89 -4.74 -1.94
N MET A 105 0.06 -5.39 -1.25
CA MET A 105 1.15 -6.16 -1.86
C MET A 105 0.74 -7.59 -2.21
N LYS A 106 -0.30 -7.71 -3.03
CA LYS A 106 -0.94 -9.00 -3.35
C LYS A 106 -0.05 -9.97 -4.14
N TYR A 107 0.97 -9.47 -4.83
CA TYR A 107 1.89 -10.30 -5.63
C TYR A 107 3.22 -10.61 -4.93
N LEU A 108 3.41 -10.14 -3.69
CA LEU A 108 4.64 -10.37 -2.93
C LEU A 108 4.80 -11.87 -2.65
N ASP A 109 5.78 -12.48 -3.31
CA ASP A 109 6.03 -13.92 -3.24
C ASP A 109 7.30 -14.27 -2.48
N TYR A 110 8.24 -13.31 -2.40
CA TYR A 110 9.49 -13.44 -1.65
C TYR A 110 9.67 -12.23 -0.73
N LEU A 111 9.69 -12.48 0.58
CA LEU A 111 9.90 -11.43 1.57
C LEU A 111 11.06 -11.83 2.49
N PHE A 112 12.14 -11.07 2.41
CA PHE A 112 13.29 -11.22 3.30
C PHE A 112 13.18 -10.20 4.44
N LEU A 113 13.21 -10.68 5.67
CA LEU A 113 13.04 -9.90 6.89
C LEU A 113 14.25 -10.05 7.81
N PRO A 114 14.53 -9.05 8.67
CA PRO A 114 15.50 -9.18 9.76
C PRO A 114 15.22 -10.41 10.66
N GLU A 115 16.24 -10.94 11.32
CA GLU A 115 16.12 -12.18 12.11
C GLU A 115 15.05 -12.11 13.21
N GLN A 116 14.85 -10.92 13.80
CA GLN A 116 13.85 -10.69 14.85
C GLN A 116 12.39 -10.69 14.35
N TYR A 117 12.15 -10.81 13.04
CA TYR A 117 10.81 -10.76 12.45
C TYR A 117 10.24 -12.16 12.25
N SER A 118 8.94 -12.28 12.52
CA SER A 118 8.12 -13.36 11.96
C SER A 118 7.54 -12.94 10.62
N CYS A 119 7.38 -13.89 9.71
CA CYS A 119 6.62 -13.68 8.49
C CYS A 119 5.18 -13.22 8.81
N PRO A 120 4.64 -12.18 8.15
CA PRO A 120 3.27 -11.72 8.38
C PRO A 120 2.26 -12.85 8.15
N GLY A 121 1.47 -13.19 9.18
CA GLY A 121 0.52 -14.30 9.14
C GLY A 121 1.13 -15.72 9.15
N GLU A 122 2.46 -15.83 9.26
CA GLU A 122 3.22 -17.07 9.42
C GLU A 122 2.80 -18.16 8.41
N LYS A 123 2.76 -19.43 8.83
CA LYS A 123 2.42 -20.59 7.97
C LYS A 123 0.98 -20.56 7.42
N ARG A 124 0.12 -19.68 7.94
CA ARG A 124 -1.24 -19.51 7.39
C ARG A 124 -1.18 -18.79 6.04
N VAL A 125 -0.23 -17.88 5.88
CA VAL A 125 -0.08 -17.04 4.68
C VAL A 125 1.05 -17.54 3.79
N TRP A 126 2.12 -18.08 4.33
CA TRP A 126 3.29 -18.50 3.55
C TRP A 126 3.36 -20.02 3.44
N GLN A 127 3.71 -20.53 2.26
CA GLN A 127 3.93 -21.98 2.09
C GLN A 127 5.25 -22.42 2.72
N VAL A 128 6.29 -21.60 2.56
CA VAL A 128 7.63 -21.92 3.06
C VAL A 128 8.17 -20.73 3.86
N ILE A 129 8.75 -21.04 5.02
CA ILE A 129 9.44 -20.06 5.88
C ILE A 129 10.79 -20.66 6.24
N ASN A 130 11.86 -20.00 5.79
CA ASN A 130 13.24 -20.44 6.00
C ASN A 130 14.03 -19.38 6.76
N LYS A 131 15.10 -19.80 7.44
CA LYS A 131 16.11 -18.88 7.96
C LYS A 131 17.18 -18.65 6.90
N THR A 132 17.69 -17.42 6.80
CA THR A 132 18.86 -17.07 5.98
C THR A 132 20.05 -16.81 6.87
N THR A 133 21.26 -17.09 6.39
CA THR A 133 22.51 -16.89 7.15
C THR A 133 23.38 -15.76 6.59
N ASP A 134 23.14 -15.34 5.35
CA ASP A 134 23.93 -14.30 4.68
C ASP A 134 23.05 -13.40 3.78
N PRO A 135 22.71 -12.18 4.22
CA PRO A 135 22.67 -11.76 5.62
C PRO A 135 21.67 -12.58 6.46
N ILE A 136 21.91 -12.63 7.77
CA ILE A 136 21.04 -13.35 8.72
C ILE A 136 19.62 -12.78 8.72
N GLY A 137 18.61 -13.65 8.73
CA GLY A 137 17.23 -13.22 8.60
C GLY A 137 16.23 -14.34 8.43
N VAL A 138 15.02 -13.95 8.04
CA VAL A 138 13.90 -14.85 7.75
C VAL A 138 13.45 -14.61 6.31
N LEU A 139 13.23 -15.69 5.57
CA LEU A 139 12.71 -15.69 4.21
C LEU A 139 11.31 -16.32 4.20
N CYS A 140 10.33 -15.53 3.80
CA CYS A 140 8.95 -15.95 3.58
C CYS A 140 8.74 -16.16 2.08
N MET A 141 8.27 -17.34 1.67
CA MET A 141 8.07 -17.68 0.26
C MET A 141 6.70 -18.23 -0.03
N HIS A 142 6.24 -17.93 -1.24
CA HIS A 142 5.01 -18.42 -1.83
C HIS A 142 3.80 -18.00 -1.01
N GLN A 143 3.33 -16.78 -1.25
CA GLN A 143 2.13 -16.26 -0.59
C GLN A 143 0.93 -17.09 -1.02
N LYS A 144 0.20 -17.65 -0.06
CA LYS A 144 -1.03 -18.39 -0.28
C LYS A 144 -2.15 -17.40 -0.59
N ASP A 145 -2.92 -17.70 -1.62
CA ASP A 145 -4.15 -16.97 -1.88
C ASP A 145 -5.21 -17.35 -0.83
N PHE A 146 -5.43 -16.44 0.12
CA PHE A 146 -6.42 -16.58 1.19
C PHE A 146 -7.87 -16.75 0.68
N CYS A 147 -8.14 -16.33 -0.55
CA CYS A 147 -9.46 -16.38 -1.17
C CYS A 147 -9.77 -17.70 -1.89
N THR A 148 -8.76 -18.52 -2.23
CA THR A 148 -8.97 -19.76 -3.01
C THR A 148 -9.79 -20.83 -2.28
N ASN A 149 -9.66 -20.94 -0.96
CA ASN A 149 -10.25 -22.02 -0.17
C ASN A 149 -11.31 -21.55 0.85
N SER A 150 -11.75 -20.30 0.76
CA SER A 150 -12.66 -19.73 1.74
C SER A 150 -13.94 -19.21 1.12
N THR A 151 -14.98 -20.04 1.19
CA THR A 151 -16.35 -19.63 0.88
C THR A 151 -16.95 -18.70 1.95
N ASP A 152 -16.36 -18.67 3.15
CA ASP A 152 -16.96 -18.05 4.33
C ASP A 152 -16.28 -16.74 4.76
N ILE A 153 -15.22 -16.30 4.07
CA ILE A 153 -14.57 -15.02 4.36
C ILE A 153 -15.48 -13.84 4.01
N CYS A 154 -16.13 -13.89 2.83
CA CYS A 154 -17.05 -12.86 2.38
C CYS A 154 -18.47 -13.39 2.51
N THR A 155 -19.10 -13.14 3.67
CA THR A 155 -20.39 -13.74 4.06
C THR A 155 -21.57 -13.32 3.17
N GLU A 156 -21.44 -12.25 2.41
CA GLU A 156 -22.52 -11.69 1.59
C GLU A 156 -22.50 -12.32 0.19
N THR A 157 -23.64 -12.84 -0.26
CA THR A 157 -23.76 -13.60 -1.53
C THR A 157 -23.35 -12.82 -2.77
N ASN A 158 -23.47 -11.49 -2.73
CA ASN A 158 -23.13 -10.57 -3.82
C ASN A 158 -21.73 -9.98 -3.70
N SER A 159 -20.92 -10.50 -2.76
CA SER A 159 -19.52 -10.15 -2.62
C SER A 159 -18.61 -11.30 -3.08
N TYR A 160 -17.35 -10.98 -3.34
CA TYR A 160 -16.30 -11.95 -3.63
C TYR A 160 -14.99 -11.52 -2.98
N CYS A 161 -14.20 -12.51 -2.59
CA CYS A 161 -12.91 -12.30 -1.93
C CYS A 161 -11.84 -11.94 -2.98
N VAL A 162 -10.98 -10.97 -2.64
CA VAL A 162 -9.79 -10.60 -3.40
C VAL A 162 -8.59 -10.49 -2.44
N PRO A 163 -7.43 -11.09 -2.77
CA PRO A 163 -6.23 -10.95 -1.96
C PRO A 163 -5.74 -9.49 -1.93
N ASN A 164 -5.28 -9.03 -0.77
CA ASN A 164 -4.84 -7.65 -0.56
C ASN A 164 -3.49 -7.55 0.17
N GLY A 165 -2.61 -8.52 -0.09
CA GLY A 165 -1.30 -8.66 0.51
C GLY A 165 -1.24 -9.70 1.63
N PRO A 166 -0.04 -9.93 2.21
CA PRO A 166 0.16 -10.95 3.23
C PRO A 166 -0.80 -10.76 4.41
N ASN A 167 -1.61 -11.78 4.70
CA ASN A 167 -2.61 -11.78 5.77
C ASN A 167 -3.76 -10.77 5.60
N HIS A 168 -3.97 -10.24 4.38
CA HIS A 168 -5.03 -9.28 4.07
C HIS A 168 -5.88 -9.72 2.89
N PHE A 169 -7.17 -9.43 2.96
CA PHE A 169 -8.13 -9.65 1.87
C PHE A 169 -9.16 -8.52 1.86
N LEU A 170 -9.83 -8.37 0.73
CA LEU A 170 -10.96 -7.46 0.53
C LEU A 170 -12.17 -8.26 0.07
N CYS A 171 -13.35 -7.86 0.50
CA CYS A 171 -14.62 -8.33 -0.06
C CYS A 171 -15.16 -7.26 -1.01
N LEU A 172 -15.03 -7.50 -2.31
CA LEU A 172 -15.53 -6.58 -3.34
C LEU A 172 -16.90 -7.01 -3.82
N CYS A 173 -17.68 -6.07 -4.34
CA CYS A 173 -19.01 -6.35 -4.86
C CYS A 173 -18.95 -6.90 -6.28
N LYS A 174 -19.73 -7.94 -6.54
CA LYS A 174 -19.97 -8.46 -7.89
C LYS A 174 -20.53 -7.34 -8.79
N ASN A 175 -20.30 -7.46 -10.09
CA ASN A 175 -20.81 -6.50 -11.07
C ASN A 175 -22.31 -6.28 -10.89
N GLY A 176 -22.72 -5.00 -10.90
CA GLY A 176 -24.10 -4.59 -10.69
C GLY A 176 -24.51 -4.48 -9.21
N TYR A 177 -23.63 -4.76 -8.25
CA TYR A 177 -23.87 -4.56 -6.82
C TYR A 177 -22.96 -3.48 -6.24
N TYR A 178 -23.47 -2.75 -5.24
CA TYR A 178 -22.73 -1.69 -4.57
C TYR A 178 -23.17 -1.48 -3.11
N GLY A 179 -22.42 -0.61 -2.42
CA GLY A 179 -22.69 -0.21 -1.04
C GLY A 179 -22.04 -1.14 -0.01
N TYR A 180 -22.20 -0.79 1.27
CA TYR A 180 -21.76 -1.63 2.37
C TYR A 180 -22.40 -3.01 2.22
N LYS A 181 -21.57 -4.07 2.28
CA LYS A 181 -21.99 -5.47 2.14
C LYS A 181 -22.61 -5.87 0.78
N CYS A 182 -22.50 -5.02 -0.25
CA CYS A 182 -22.99 -5.34 -1.60
C CYS A 182 -24.49 -5.67 -1.68
N LEU A 183 -25.30 -5.06 -0.81
CA LEU A 183 -26.73 -5.33 -0.70
C LEU A 183 -27.59 -4.57 -1.71
N ARG A 184 -27.03 -3.59 -2.43
CA ARG A 184 -27.78 -2.75 -3.38
C ARG A 184 -27.43 -3.14 -4.80
N HIS A 185 -28.45 -3.28 -5.65
CA HIS A 185 -28.28 -3.57 -7.08
C HIS A 185 -28.42 -2.30 -7.93
N GLY A 186 -27.71 -2.26 -9.06
CA GLY A 186 -27.61 -1.11 -9.97
C GLY A 186 -26.27 -0.39 -9.82
N GLN A 187 -26.25 0.89 -10.21
CA GLN A 187 -25.09 1.76 -10.03
C GLN A 187 -25.30 2.69 -8.84
N PHE A 188 -24.23 2.98 -8.10
CA PHE A 188 -24.30 3.98 -7.04
C PHE A 188 -24.77 5.33 -7.63
N PRO A 189 -25.78 6.01 -7.04
CA PRO A 189 -26.33 7.24 -7.59
C PRO A 189 -25.41 8.43 -7.29
N THR A 190 -24.20 8.41 -7.87
CA THR A 190 -23.10 9.35 -7.64
C THR A 190 -23.55 10.81 -7.78
N GLY A 191 -24.35 11.12 -8.81
CA GLY A 191 -24.86 12.48 -9.04
C GLY A 191 -25.77 12.98 -7.91
N LYS A 192 -26.66 12.14 -7.37
CA LYS A 192 -27.53 12.52 -6.24
C LYS A 192 -26.72 12.71 -4.95
N PHE A 193 -25.75 11.84 -4.71
CA PHE A 193 -24.88 11.93 -3.55
C PHE A 193 -24.10 13.25 -3.56
N PHE A 194 -23.41 13.58 -4.65
CA PHE A 194 -22.68 14.84 -4.75
C PHE A 194 -23.58 16.08 -4.80
N GLY A 195 -24.74 15.98 -5.45
CA GLY A 195 -25.72 17.07 -5.49
C GLY A 195 -26.22 17.49 -4.11
N ILE A 196 -26.23 16.58 -3.13
CA ILE A 196 -26.60 16.88 -1.73
C ILE A 196 -25.36 17.22 -0.88
N ALA A 197 -24.29 16.43 -1.02
CA ALA A 197 -23.09 16.59 -0.20
C ALA A 197 -22.40 17.94 -0.41
N ILE A 198 -22.22 18.36 -1.68
CA ILE A 198 -21.47 19.58 -2.00
C ILE A 198 -22.13 20.83 -1.39
N PRO A 199 -23.44 21.10 -1.57
CA PRO A 199 -24.07 22.26 -0.96
C PRO A 199 -23.97 22.28 0.56
N ILE A 200 -24.19 21.14 1.22
CA ILE A 200 -24.08 21.04 2.68
C ILE A 200 -22.65 21.37 3.13
N THR A 201 -21.64 20.80 2.47
CA THR A 201 -20.24 21.09 2.77
C THR A 201 -19.92 22.58 2.59
N VAL A 202 -20.38 23.20 1.49
CA VAL A 202 -20.16 24.64 1.25
C VAL A 202 -20.80 25.48 2.36
N VAL A 203 -22.04 25.19 2.75
CA VAL A 203 -22.74 25.91 3.83
C VAL A 203 -21.98 25.77 5.16
N LEU A 204 -21.54 24.56 5.51
CA LEU A 204 -20.77 24.33 6.73
C LEU A 204 -19.41 25.05 6.69
N CYS A 205 -18.69 25.01 5.57
CA CYS A 205 -17.44 25.74 5.40
C CYS A 205 -17.63 27.25 5.58
N VAL A 206 -18.67 27.84 4.99
CA VAL A 206 -18.98 29.27 5.16
C VAL A 206 -19.35 29.58 6.61
N PHE A 207 -20.19 28.75 7.23
CA PHE A 207 -20.58 28.92 8.62
C PHE A 207 -19.37 28.88 9.57
N PHE A 208 -18.51 27.87 9.42
CA PHE A 208 -17.29 27.75 10.23
C PHE A 208 -16.31 28.88 9.96
N TYR A 209 -16.14 29.31 8.71
CA TYR A 209 -15.30 30.45 8.39
C TYR A 209 -15.78 31.73 9.07
N LEU A 210 -17.09 32.03 9.00
CA LEU A 210 -17.67 33.24 9.58
C LEU A 210 -17.64 33.24 11.11
N THR A 211 -17.82 32.07 11.73
CA THR A 211 -17.83 31.94 13.20
C THR A 211 -16.41 31.89 13.78
N GLN A 212 -15.47 31.16 13.18
CA GLN A 212 -14.10 31.04 13.69
C GLN A 212 -13.24 32.28 13.43
N ARG A 213 -13.38 32.98 12.28
CA ARG A 213 -12.62 34.23 12.04
C ARG A 213 -12.97 35.36 12.99
N ARG A 214 -14.13 35.34 13.63
CA ARG A 214 -14.54 36.37 14.61
C ARG A 214 -13.72 36.34 15.90
N HIS A 215 -12.97 35.27 16.15
CA HIS A 215 -12.14 35.12 17.36
C HIS A 215 -10.63 35.31 17.14
N VAL A 216 -10.19 35.61 15.92
CA VAL A 216 -8.79 35.98 15.66
C VAL A 216 -8.61 37.45 15.98
N LYS A 217 -8.02 37.76 17.15
CA LYS A 217 -7.55 39.10 17.47
C LYS A 217 -6.49 39.50 16.43
N LYS A 218 -6.62 40.69 15.85
CA LYS A 218 -5.53 41.31 15.10
C LYS A 218 -4.59 41.90 16.14
N ASP A 219 -3.38 41.37 16.23
CA ASP A 219 -2.25 42.07 16.82
C ASP A 219 -1.83 43.24 15.92
#